data_AF-A0A1Y2V6H9-F1
#
_entry.id   AF-A0A1Y2V6H9-F1
#
_cell.length_a   1.000
_cell.length_b   1.000
_cell.length_c   1.000
_cell.angle_alpha   90.00
_cell.angle_beta   90.00
_cell.angle_gamma   90.00
#
_symmetry.space_group_name_H-M   'P 1'
#
loop_
_entity.id
_entity.type
_entity.pdbx_description
1 polymer ?
#
loop_
_entity_poly.entity_id
_entity_poly.type
_entity_poly.pdbx_seq_one_letter_code
_entity_poly.pdbx_strand_id
1 'polypeptide(L)'
;HRLEVVQQPLRARMCGFGDKDRRPITPPPCIRLVVMDKTTGKEVDCNEVEHQHYVLHVDLWSENGDKEVNLVKHSQQSPSISSTQASSFREVIEGSYGYPPQAQPYGYPGGGYRNDMVPGVPQLPSQPMFGPRFSQDMPGHQMTQHRLMGPQSPNGMYTRNLIGSLAASASRLTDPTDKIGIWFILQDLSVRTEGWFRLRFSFINLRRPDATSNGGSDAELLNRGRAPVLAQVFSEKFQVYSAKKFPGVCESTALSKCFAVQGVKIPIRKDGQDGKGS
;
A
#
# COMPACT_ATOMS: atom_id res chain seq x y z
N HIS A 1 1.44 -23.53 -12.32
CA HIS A 1 2.20 -22.95 -11.20
C HIS A 1 1.32 -22.93 -9.97
N ARG A 2 1.87 -23.26 -8.80
CA ARG A 2 1.20 -23.14 -7.50
C ARG A 2 2.18 -22.54 -6.51
N LEU A 3 1.68 -21.72 -5.59
CA LEU A 3 2.46 -21.18 -4.47
C LEU A 3 2.03 -21.86 -3.17
N GLU A 4 3.01 -22.19 -2.34
CA GLU A 4 2.79 -22.79 -1.03
C GLU A 4 3.47 -21.94 0.04
N VAL A 5 2.70 -21.43 0.99
CA VAL A 5 3.24 -20.68 2.13
C VAL A 5 3.68 -21.68 3.20
N VAL A 6 4.95 -22.09 3.14
CA VAL A 6 5.51 -23.11 4.03
C VAL A 6 5.80 -22.55 5.42
N GLN A 7 6.23 -21.29 5.49
CA GLN A 7 6.37 -20.56 6.75
C GLN A 7 5.42 -19.37 6.76
N GLN A 8 4.43 -19.44 7.65
CA GLN A 8 3.40 -18.42 7.80
C GLN A 8 3.92 -17.23 8.64
N PRO A 9 3.53 -15.98 8.32
CA PRO A 9 3.68 -14.88 9.26
C PRO A 9 2.81 -15.13 10.49
N LEU A 10 3.33 -14.83 11.68
CA LEU A 10 2.57 -15.00 12.92
C LEU A 10 2.26 -13.66 13.58
N ARG A 11 3.27 -12.80 13.68
CA ARG A 11 3.14 -11.52 14.39
C ARG A 11 4.14 -10.47 13.95
N ALA A 12 3.79 -9.22 14.18
CA ALA A 12 4.70 -8.09 14.08
C ALA A 12 4.40 -7.05 15.16
N ARG A 13 5.35 -6.14 15.37
CA ARG A 13 5.11 -4.89 16.10
C ARG A 13 4.86 -3.79 15.09
N MET A 14 3.83 -2.98 15.30
CA MET A 14 3.57 -1.82 14.46
C MET A 14 4.78 -0.86 14.49
N CYS A 15 5.12 -0.31 13.33
CA CYS A 15 6.25 0.62 13.18
C CYS A 15 5.82 2.10 13.29
N GLY A 16 4.52 2.37 13.25
CA GLY A 16 3.99 3.73 13.22
C GLY A 16 4.44 4.50 11.96
N PHE A 17 4.56 5.82 12.12
CA PHE A 17 4.82 6.75 11.01
C PHE A 17 6.24 7.33 11.00
N GLY A 18 7.03 7.08 12.04
CA GLY A 18 8.46 7.43 12.06
C GLY A 18 9.31 6.36 11.37
N ASP A 19 10.44 6.76 10.79
CA ASP A 19 11.31 5.83 10.05
C ASP A 19 12.31 5.03 10.92
N LYS A 20 12.35 5.27 12.24
CA LYS A 20 13.43 4.78 13.12
C LYS A 20 13.21 3.40 13.74
N ASP A 21 11.98 2.90 13.91
CA ASP A 21 11.68 1.64 14.64
C ASP A 21 10.99 0.62 13.72
N ARG A 22 11.71 0.13 12.70
CA ARG A 22 11.22 -0.93 11.81
C ARG A 22 11.42 -2.30 12.44
N ARG A 23 10.33 -3.08 12.51
CA ARG A 23 10.32 -4.41 13.11
C ARG A 23 9.68 -5.38 12.13
N PRO A 24 10.48 -6.24 11.50
CA PRO A 24 9.97 -7.20 10.54
C PRO A 24 8.90 -8.13 11.13
N ILE A 25 7.97 -8.55 10.28
CA ILE A 25 7.02 -9.63 10.54
C ILE A 25 7.82 -10.89 10.84
N THR A 26 7.41 -11.60 11.91
CA THR A 26 8.09 -12.80 12.38
C THR A 26 7.13 -13.97 12.59
N PRO A 27 7.54 -15.20 12.22
CA PRO A 27 8.73 -15.51 11.42
C PRO A 27 8.59 -14.96 9.97
N PRO A 28 9.70 -14.80 9.23
CA PRO A 28 9.63 -14.24 7.87
C PRO A 28 8.86 -15.19 6.94
N PRO A 29 7.91 -14.72 6.11
CA PRO A 29 7.22 -15.58 5.16
C PRO A 29 8.21 -16.28 4.20
N CYS A 30 8.07 -17.61 4.09
CA CYS A 30 8.81 -18.42 3.13
C CYS A 30 7.82 -19.14 2.23
N ILE A 31 7.88 -18.84 0.93
CA ILE A 31 6.93 -19.33 -0.07
C ILE A 31 7.68 -20.21 -1.05
N ARG A 32 7.19 -21.43 -1.25
CA ARG A 32 7.71 -22.38 -2.23
C ARG A 32 6.92 -22.25 -3.53
N LEU A 33 7.63 -22.18 -4.65
CA LEU A 33 7.04 -22.29 -5.97
C LEU A 33 7.01 -23.75 -6.39
N VAL A 34 5.82 -24.21 -6.79
CA VAL A 34 5.60 -25.52 -7.38
C VAL A 34 5.29 -25.35 -8.86
N VAL A 35 6.20 -25.82 -9.70
CA VAL A 35 6.01 -25.87 -11.16
C VAL A 35 5.45 -27.25 -11.49
N MET A 36 4.28 -27.26 -12.14
CA MET A 36 3.59 -28.50 -12.49
C MET A 36 3.65 -28.66 -13.99
N ASP A 37 4.04 -29.85 -14.44
CA ASP A 37 3.97 -30.24 -15.84
C ASP A 37 2.49 -30.32 -16.27
N LYS A 38 2.17 -29.67 -17.39
CA LYS A 38 0.78 -29.54 -17.85
C LYS A 38 0.19 -30.86 -18.34
N THR A 39 1.02 -31.79 -18.80
CA THR A 39 0.59 -33.04 -19.43
C THR A 39 0.42 -34.14 -18.39
N THR A 40 1.40 -34.28 -17.51
CA THR A 40 1.48 -35.34 -16.50
C THR A 40 0.84 -34.94 -15.17
N GLY A 41 0.68 -33.63 -14.91
CA GLY A 41 0.19 -33.12 -13.64
C GLY A 41 1.14 -33.39 -12.47
N LYS A 42 2.42 -33.72 -12.73
CA LYS A 42 3.45 -33.92 -11.72
C LYS A 42 4.30 -32.67 -11.52
N GLU A 43 4.91 -32.56 -10.35
CA GLU A 43 5.88 -31.50 -10.08
C GLU A 43 7.13 -31.71 -10.95
N VAL A 44 7.57 -30.64 -11.61
CA VAL A 44 8.80 -30.59 -12.41
C VAL A 44 9.99 -30.50 -11.47
N ASP A 45 11.10 -31.17 -11.78
CA ASP A 45 12.32 -31.03 -11.00
C ASP A 45 12.80 -29.57 -11.03
N CYS A 46 13.09 -29.01 -9.85
CA CYS A 46 13.63 -27.67 -9.68
C CYS A 46 14.92 -27.40 -10.48
N ASN A 47 15.69 -28.45 -10.83
CA ASN A 47 16.90 -28.33 -11.64
C ASN A 47 16.61 -28.00 -13.11
N GLU A 48 15.41 -28.34 -13.60
CA GLU A 48 14.97 -28.06 -14.96
C GLU A 48 14.26 -26.71 -15.09
N VAL A 49 14.03 -26.03 -13.96
CA VAL A 49 13.30 -24.77 -13.91
C VAL A 49 14.24 -23.57 -13.85
N GLU A 50 14.25 -22.79 -14.93
CA GLU A 50 14.89 -21.48 -14.97
C GLU A 50 14.10 -20.46 -14.13
N HIS A 51 14.72 -19.96 -13.06
CA HIS A 51 14.07 -19.12 -12.05
C HIS A 51 14.67 -17.70 -11.93
N GLN A 52 15.65 -17.35 -12.76
CA GLN A 52 16.37 -16.05 -12.68
C GLN A 52 15.43 -14.83 -12.80
N HIS A 53 14.34 -14.98 -13.55
CA HIS A 53 13.38 -13.90 -13.84
C HIS A 53 12.07 -14.02 -13.06
N TYR A 54 12.06 -14.84 -12.01
CA TYR A 54 10.89 -15.08 -11.18
C TYR A 54 10.83 -14.08 -10.04
N VAL A 55 9.71 -13.38 -9.94
CA VAL A 55 9.46 -12.35 -8.93
C VAL A 55 8.16 -12.66 -8.20
N LEU A 56 8.18 -12.51 -6.89
CA LEU A 56 7.00 -12.54 -6.05
C LEU A 56 6.74 -11.16 -5.47
N HIS A 57 5.56 -10.59 -5.73
CA HIS A 57 5.09 -9.36 -5.10
C HIS A 57 4.19 -9.67 -3.90
N VAL A 58 4.22 -8.82 -2.87
CA VAL A 58 3.34 -8.94 -1.69
C VAL A 58 2.50 -7.69 -1.45
N ASP A 59 1.23 -7.91 -1.13
CA ASP A 59 0.28 -6.87 -0.71
C ASP A 59 -0.32 -7.18 0.67
N LEU A 60 -0.75 -6.14 1.37
CA LEU A 60 -1.46 -6.26 2.65
C LEU A 60 -2.97 -6.23 2.44
N TRP A 61 -3.63 -7.22 3.03
CA TRP A 61 -5.07 -7.44 2.94
C TRP A 61 -5.69 -7.50 4.33
N SER A 62 -7.00 -7.24 4.38
CA SER A 62 -7.83 -7.46 5.56
C SER A 62 -7.69 -8.88 6.10
N GLU A 63 -8.08 -9.10 7.36
CA GLU A 63 -8.06 -10.44 7.98
C GLU A 63 -8.88 -11.49 7.22
N ASN A 64 -9.93 -11.04 6.52
CA ASN A 64 -10.81 -11.89 5.71
C ASN A 64 -10.26 -12.13 4.30
N GLY A 65 -9.25 -11.36 3.86
CA GLY A 65 -8.70 -11.46 2.51
C GLY A 65 -9.63 -10.91 1.41
N ASP A 66 -10.61 -10.10 1.77
CA ASP A 66 -11.61 -9.53 0.85
C ASP A 66 -11.25 -8.13 0.34
N LYS A 67 -10.38 -7.40 1.04
CA LYS A 67 -10.02 -6.02 0.72
C LYS A 67 -8.55 -5.71 0.92
N GLU A 68 -7.96 -4.99 -0.04
CA GLU A 68 -6.63 -4.39 0.11
C GLU A 68 -6.63 -3.26 1.14
N VAL A 69 -5.65 -3.28 2.05
CA VAL A 69 -5.49 -2.27 3.12
C VAL A 69 -4.08 -1.68 3.12
N ASN A 70 -3.59 -1.46 1.89
CA ASN A 70 -2.24 -0.97 1.61
C ASN A 70 -2.04 0.51 1.98
N LEU A 71 -3.09 1.33 2.15
CA LEU A 71 -2.97 2.74 2.51
C LEU A 71 -3.49 3.01 3.92
N VAL A 72 -2.88 3.97 4.61
CA VAL A 72 -3.31 4.47 5.91
C VAL A 72 -3.26 5.99 5.95
N LYS A 73 -4.27 6.63 6.54
CA LYS A 73 -4.34 8.08 6.70
C LYS A 73 -3.80 8.51 8.06
N HIS A 74 -2.85 9.45 8.08
CA HIS A 74 -2.36 10.06 9.32
C HIS A 74 -2.26 11.58 9.19
N SER A 75 -2.51 12.32 10.27
CA SER A 75 -2.38 13.78 10.30
C SER A 75 -1.05 14.20 10.93
N GLN A 76 -0.32 15.13 10.31
CA GLN A 76 0.93 15.66 10.90
C GLN A 76 0.71 16.38 12.24
N GLN A 77 -0.49 16.90 12.50
CA GLN A 77 -0.84 17.63 13.72
C GLN A 77 -1.21 16.70 14.90
N SER A 78 -1.35 15.41 14.66
CA SER A 78 -1.64 14.42 15.72
C SER A 78 -0.94 13.11 15.38
N PRO A 79 0.25 12.85 15.93
CA PRO A 79 0.97 11.58 15.77
C PRO A 79 0.28 10.42 16.52
N SER A 80 -0.91 10.65 17.11
CA SER A 80 -1.68 9.63 17.81
C SER A 80 -2.26 8.62 16.82
N ILE A 81 -1.67 7.43 16.83
CA ILE A 81 -2.01 6.30 15.95
C ILE A 81 -3.47 5.86 16.10
N SER A 82 -4.11 6.16 17.23
CA SER A 82 -5.49 5.75 17.56
C SER A 82 -6.58 6.24 16.59
N SER A 83 -6.28 7.16 15.67
CA SER A 83 -7.22 7.67 14.65
C SER A 83 -6.99 7.13 13.24
N THR A 84 -6.01 6.24 13.04
CA THR A 84 -5.62 5.78 11.71
C THR A 84 -6.64 4.80 11.14
N GLN A 85 -7.12 5.08 9.92
CA GLN A 85 -7.94 4.12 9.15
C GLN A 85 -7.15 3.60 7.96
N ALA A 86 -7.24 2.29 7.73
CA ALA A 86 -6.65 1.63 6.56
C ALA A 86 -7.63 1.59 5.39
N SER A 87 -7.14 1.80 4.18
CA SER A 87 -7.92 1.93 2.96
C SER A 87 -7.23 1.25 1.77
N SER A 88 -8.00 0.92 0.75
CA SER A 88 -7.45 0.47 -0.54
C SER A 88 -7.04 1.67 -1.39
N PHE A 89 -6.16 1.45 -2.37
CA PHE A 89 -5.80 2.53 -3.32
C PHE A 89 -7.01 3.04 -4.11
N ARG A 90 -7.92 2.13 -4.48
CA ARG A 90 -9.14 2.46 -5.23
C ARG A 90 -10.06 3.42 -4.48
N GLU A 91 -10.27 3.19 -3.19
CA GLU A 91 -11.13 4.05 -2.35
C GLU A 91 -10.57 5.47 -2.22
N VAL A 92 -9.24 5.61 -2.14
CA VAL A 92 -8.61 6.92 -2.05
C VAL A 92 -8.78 7.71 -3.35
N ILE A 93 -8.72 7.06 -4.51
CA ILE A 93 -8.98 7.70 -5.81
C ILE A 93 -10.44 8.12 -5.91
N GLU A 94 -11.38 7.21 -5.67
CA GLU A 94 -12.82 7.51 -5.78
C GLU A 94 -13.24 8.65 -4.82
N GLY A 95 -12.66 8.71 -3.62
CA GLY A 95 -12.90 9.80 -2.67
C GLY A 95 -12.24 11.14 -3.02
N SER A 96 -11.18 11.16 -3.85
CA SER A 96 -10.47 12.39 -4.24
C SER A 96 -11.12 13.14 -5.40
N TYR A 97 -11.95 12.47 -6.20
CA TYR A 97 -12.63 13.04 -7.37
C TYR A 97 -14.13 13.27 -7.13
N GLY A 98 -14.57 13.27 -5.86
CA GLY A 98 -15.94 13.66 -5.51
C GLY A 98 -16.21 15.11 -5.91
N TYR A 99 -16.98 15.30 -6.99
CA TYR A 99 -17.58 16.59 -7.36
C TYR A 99 -18.26 17.19 -6.13
N PRO A 100 -18.08 18.49 -5.83
CA PRO A 100 -18.87 19.12 -4.79
C PRO A 100 -20.36 18.98 -5.16
N PRO A 101 -21.24 18.56 -4.23
CA PRO A 101 -22.66 18.54 -4.52
C PRO A 101 -23.08 19.98 -4.86
N GLN A 102 -23.64 20.17 -6.05
CA GLN A 102 -24.26 21.42 -6.44
C GLN A 102 -25.28 21.78 -5.35
N ALA A 103 -25.06 22.90 -4.67
CA ALA A 103 -26.03 23.47 -3.77
C ALA A 103 -27.31 23.73 -4.56
N GLN A 104 -28.36 22.96 -4.25
CA GLN A 104 -29.71 23.23 -4.73
C GLN A 104 -30.13 24.61 -4.20
N PRO A 105 -30.67 25.51 -5.03
CA PRO A 105 -31.14 26.81 -4.54
C PRO A 105 -32.33 26.57 -3.61
N TYR A 106 -32.22 27.05 -2.38
CA TYR A 106 -33.32 27.08 -1.42
C TYR A 106 -34.52 27.82 -2.04
N GLY A 107 -35.63 27.11 -2.21
CA GLY A 107 -36.92 27.68 -2.58
C GLY A 107 -37.53 28.44 -1.40
N TYR A 108 -37.80 29.73 -1.58
CA TYR A 108 -38.64 30.53 -0.68
C TYR A 108 -40.13 30.23 -0.97
N PRO A 109 -40.99 30.04 0.04
CA PRO A 109 -42.43 29.94 -0.17
C PRO A 109 -43.04 31.33 -0.33
N GLY A 110 -44.01 31.42 -1.23
CA GLY A 110 -44.52 32.65 -1.80
C GLY A 110 -45.45 33.49 -0.92
N GLY A 111 -45.65 34.72 -1.38
CA GLY A 111 -46.73 35.62 -1.03
C GLY A 111 -47.01 36.49 -2.25
N GLY A 112 -48.16 36.28 -2.90
CA GLY A 112 -48.54 36.99 -4.11
C GLY A 112 -49.13 38.37 -3.83
N TYR A 113 -49.11 39.26 -4.83
CA TYR A 113 -50.17 40.21 -5.18
C TYR A 113 -49.96 40.65 -6.65
N ARG A 114 -51.05 41.12 -7.26
CA ARG A 114 -51.37 41.11 -8.69
C ARG A 114 -51.45 42.55 -9.23
N ASN A 115 -51.06 42.74 -10.51
CA ASN A 115 -51.29 43.89 -11.42
C ASN A 115 -50.66 45.25 -11.01
N ASP A 116 -50.01 46.03 -11.89
CA ASP A 116 -50.55 46.67 -13.10
C ASP A 116 -49.45 47.26 -14.05
N MET A 117 -49.81 47.28 -15.34
CA MET A 117 -49.47 48.15 -16.51
C MET A 117 -48.17 49.02 -16.60
N VAL A 118 -47.23 48.74 -17.54
CA VAL A 118 -46.90 49.30 -18.92
C VAL A 118 -46.08 50.65 -18.95
N PRO A 119 -45.48 51.14 -20.08
CA PRO A 119 -44.12 50.87 -20.64
C PRO A 119 -43.20 52.11 -20.84
N GLY A 120 -41.91 51.90 -21.17
CA GLY A 120 -41.07 52.92 -21.84
C GLY A 120 -39.65 52.48 -22.22
N VAL A 121 -39.36 52.46 -23.53
CA VAL A 121 -38.09 52.11 -24.23
C VAL A 121 -37.29 53.43 -24.53
N PRO A 122 -36.13 53.52 -25.28
CA PRO A 122 -34.92 52.70 -25.53
C PRO A 122 -33.53 53.46 -25.44
N GLN A 123 -32.40 52.69 -25.51
CA GLN A 123 -31.07 52.91 -26.19
C GLN A 123 -30.07 54.04 -25.77
N LEU A 124 -28.81 53.73 -25.33
CA LEU A 124 -27.46 53.67 -26.01
C LEU A 124 -26.89 55.03 -26.56
N PRO A 125 -25.57 55.21 -26.84
CA PRO A 125 -24.30 54.91 -26.15
C PRO A 125 -23.27 56.10 -26.16
N SER A 126 -21.99 55.85 -25.81
CA SER A 126 -20.74 56.53 -26.27
C SER A 126 -19.91 57.41 -25.29
N GLN A 127 -18.79 56.84 -24.82
CA GLN A 127 -17.39 57.26 -25.02
C GLN A 127 -16.84 58.64 -24.52
N PRO A 128 -15.49 58.78 -24.36
CA PRO A 128 -14.81 59.38 -23.19
C PRO A 128 -14.22 60.79 -23.43
N MET A 129 -13.66 61.42 -22.37
CA MET A 129 -12.33 62.07 -22.31
C MET A 129 -12.17 63.06 -21.12
N PHE A 130 -11.08 62.88 -20.36
CA PHE A 130 -10.15 63.85 -19.73
C PHE A 130 -10.63 65.18 -19.08
N GLY A 131 -10.21 65.42 -17.83
CA GLY A 131 -9.98 66.77 -17.27
C GLY A 131 -10.02 66.87 -15.73
N PRO A 132 -9.26 67.77 -15.05
CA PRO A 132 -8.58 67.43 -13.79
C PRO A 132 -9.10 68.08 -12.48
N ARG A 133 -8.82 67.34 -11.38
CA ARG A 133 -8.52 67.74 -9.98
C ARG A 133 -9.51 68.66 -9.22
N PHE A 134 -10.11 68.10 -8.18
CA PHE A 134 -10.22 68.74 -6.87
C PHE A 134 -9.92 67.74 -5.74
N SER A 135 -9.10 68.21 -4.81
CA SER A 135 -8.64 67.52 -3.60
C SER A 135 -9.77 67.45 -2.57
N GLN A 136 -10.01 66.29 -1.98
CA GLN A 136 -10.60 66.25 -0.64
C GLN A 136 -10.20 64.98 0.11
N ASP A 137 -9.52 65.18 1.22
CA ASP A 137 -9.13 64.19 2.21
C ASP A 137 -10.32 63.38 2.70
N MET A 138 -10.19 62.06 2.75
CA MET A 138 -11.06 61.17 3.53
C MET A 138 -10.21 60.16 4.32
N PRO A 139 -10.52 59.92 5.62
CA PRO A 139 -9.64 59.20 6.54
C PRO A 139 -9.67 57.69 6.29
N GLY A 140 -8.49 57.08 6.38
CA GLY A 140 -8.27 55.65 6.16
C GLY A 140 -9.22 54.75 6.94
N HIS A 141 -10.07 54.03 6.21
CA HIS A 141 -10.66 52.79 6.68
C HIS A 141 -9.76 51.65 6.16
N GLN A 142 -8.98 51.09 7.07
CA GLN A 142 -8.25 49.84 6.84
C GLN A 142 -9.28 48.78 6.44
N MET A 143 -9.24 48.35 5.19
CA MET A 143 -9.82 47.08 4.78
C MET A 143 -9.10 45.99 5.58
N THR A 144 -9.72 45.54 6.67
CA THR A 144 -9.35 44.27 7.28
C THR A 144 -9.70 43.22 6.25
N GLN A 145 -8.67 42.75 5.55
CA GLN A 145 -8.75 41.65 4.61
C GLN A 145 -9.25 40.43 5.40
N HIS A 146 -10.56 40.20 5.41
CA HIS A 146 -11.12 38.92 5.81
C HIS A 146 -10.53 37.90 4.84
N ARG A 147 -9.43 37.24 5.26
CA ARG A 147 -8.99 36.00 4.65
C ARG A 147 -10.19 35.08 4.71
N LEU A 148 -10.83 34.90 3.56
CA LEU A 148 -11.70 33.77 3.31
C LEU A 148 -10.87 32.54 3.65
N MET A 149 -11.14 31.95 4.81
CA MET A 149 -10.73 30.59 5.11
C MET A 149 -11.44 29.74 4.08
N GLY A 150 -10.77 29.49 2.95
CA GLY A 150 -11.18 28.42 2.05
C GLY A 150 -11.33 27.13 2.87
N PRO A 151 -12.22 26.22 2.49
CA PRO A 151 -12.42 24.99 3.23
C PRO A 151 -11.06 24.33 3.43
N GLN A 152 -10.64 24.19 4.69
CA GLN A 152 -9.42 23.48 5.02
C GLN A 152 -9.57 22.08 4.45
N SER A 153 -8.85 21.79 3.36
CA SER A 153 -8.71 20.45 2.85
C SER A 153 -8.30 19.57 4.03
N PRO A 154 -9.04 18.50 4.38
CA PRO A 154 -8.66 17.61 5.47
C PRO A 154 -7.44 16.80 5.01
N ASN A 155 -6.28 17.45 4.96
CA ASN A 155 -5.01 16.93 4.44
C ASN A 155 -4.38 15.99 5.48
N GLY A 156 -5.07 14.89 5.78
CA GLY A 156 -4.38 13.72 6.28
C GLY A 156 -3.57 13.14 5.13
N MET A 157 -2.28 12.92 5.36
CA MET A 157 -1.40 12.31 4.37
C MET A 157 -1.67 10.81 4.33
N TYR A 158 -1.97 10.29 3.15
CA TYR A 158 -2.00 8.85 2.92
C TYR A 158 -0.57 8.34 2.74
N THR A 159 -0.26 7.23 3.39
CA THR A 159 1.02 6.53 3.21
C THR A 159 0.78 5.03 3.14
N ARG A 160 1.75 4.29 2.59
CA ARG A 160 1.66 2.84 2.49
C ARG A 160 1.80 2.19 3.87
N ASN A 161 0.90 1.27 4.19
CA ASN A 161 0.84 0.56 5.47
C ASN A 161 1.89 -0.55 5.56
N LEU A 162 1.99 -1.39 4.52
CA LEU A 162 3.05 -2.38 4.39
C LEU A 162 4.30 -1.74 3.80
N ILE A 163 5.42 -1.89 4.48
CA ILE A 163 6.70 -1.27 4.13
C ILE A 163 7.84 -2.29 4.19
N GLY A 164 8.99 -1.92 3.62
CA GLY A 164 10.15 -2.79 3.47
C GLY A 164 10.26 -3.29 2.03
N SER A 165 10.81 -4.48 1.86
CA SER A 165 11.04 -5.14 0.58
C SER A 165 9.79 -5.92 0.12
N LEU A 166 8.92 -5.26 -0.65
CA LEU A 166 7.63 -5.80 -1.09
C LEU A 166 7.70 -6.74 -2.31
N ALA A 167 8.91 -6.96 -2.82
CA ALA A 167 9.18 -7.89 -3.90
C ALA A 167 10.36 -8.77 -3.50
N ALA A 168 10.30 -10.05 -3.85
CA ALA A 168 11.38 -11.02 -3.65
C ALA A 168 11.68 -11.74 -4.96
N SER A 169 12.97 -11.88 -5.26
CA SER A 169 13.44 -12.76 -6.33
C SER A 169 13.44 -14.21 -5.87
N ALA A 170 13.22 -15.13 -6.81
CA ALA A 170 13.35 -16.55 -6.52
C ALA A 170 14.78 -16.93 -6.14
N SER A 171 14.92 -17.87 -5.22
CA SER A 171 16.20 -18.47 -4.81
C SER A 171 16.07 -19.98 -4.79
N ARG A 172 17.07 -20.68 -5.35
CA ARG A 172 17.19 -22.13 -5.22
C ARG A 172 17.81 -22.47 -3.88
N LEU A 173 17.04 -23.08 -2.98
CA LEU A 173 17.44 -23.40 -1.62
C LEU A 173 17.00 -24.82 -1.25
N THR A 174 17.76 -25.44 -0.35
CA THR A 174 17.45 -26.73 0.27
C THR A 174 16.71 -26.51 1.59
N ASP A 175 15.64 -27.24 1.84
CA ASP A 175 14.90 -27.17 3.10
C ASP A 175 15.52 -28.06 4.21
N PRO A 176 15.01 -28.02 5.46
CA PRO A 176 15.52 -28.86 6.56
C PRO A 176 15.36 -30.37 6.36
N THR A 177 14.65 -30.80 5.33
CA THR A 177 14.47 -32.21 4.95
C THR A 177 15.33 -32.60 3.74
N ASP A 178 16.35 -31.79 3.43
CA ASP A 178 17.26 -31.95 2.30
C ASP A 178 16.59 -31.90 0.93
N LYS A 179 15.40 -31.30 0.82
CA LYS A 179 14.71 -31.12 -0.46
C LYS A 179 15.03 -29.76 -1.07
N ILE A 180 15.54 -29.78 -2.29
CA ILE A 180 15.80 -28.57 -3.07
C ILE A 180 14.49 -28.05 -3.65
N GLY A 181 14.29 -26.74 -3.58
CA GLY A 181 13.13 -26.08 -4.17
C GLY A 181 13.44 -24.66 -4.62
N ILE A 182 12.45 -24.05 -5.28
CA ILE A 182 12.47 -22.62 -5.63
C ILE A 182 11.67 -21.86 -4.59
N TRP A 183 12.32 -20.91 -3.93
CA TRP A 183 11.81 -20.21 -2.76
C TRP A 183 11.80 -18.71 -2.94
N PHE A 184 10.80 -18.07 -2.34
CA PHE A 184 10.75 -16.63 -2.13
C PHE A 184 10.75 -16.36 -0.62
N ILE A 185 11.70 -15.54 -0.17
CA ILE A 185 11.86 -15.21 1.25
C ILE A 185 11.58 -13.72 1.44
N LEU A 186 10.66 -13.39 2.35
CA LEU A 186 10.28 -12.00 2.64
C LEU A 186 10.63 -11.64 4.08
N GLN A 187 11.93 -11.49 4.35
CA GLN A 187 12.45 -11.19 5.67
C GLN A 187 12.40 -9.71 6.09
N ASP A 188 12.10 -8.81 5.15
CA ASP A 188 12.07 -7.36 5.38
C ASP A 188 10.67 -6.81 5.08
N LEU A 189 9.67 -7.26 5.83
CA LEU A 189 8.31 -6.74 5.77
C LEU A 189 7.90 -6.18 7.12
N SER A 190 7.39 -4.96 7.16
CA SER A 190 6.90 -4.31 8.39
C SER A 190 5.55 -3.65 8.14
N VAL A 191 4.74 -3.47 9.19
CA VAL A 191 3.41 -2.84 9.09
C VAL A 191 3.34 -1.63 10.00
N ARG A 192 2.77 -0.51 9.51
CA ARG A 192 2.70 0.75 10.27
C ARG A 192 1.66 0.74 11.36
N THR A 193 0.53 0.09 11.13
CA THR A 193 -0.65 0.07 12.02
C THR A 193 -0.84 -1.26 12.70
N GLU A 194 -1.44 -1.26 13.89
CA GLU A 194 -1.87 -2.49 14.56
C GLU A 194 -3.16 -3.04 13.93
N GLY A 195 -3.38 -4.34 14.05
CA GLY A 195 -4.55 -5.00 13.48
C GLY A 195 -4.29 -6.45 13.07
N TRP A 196 -5.33 -7.09 12.54
CA TRP A 196 -5.25 -8.41 11.92
C TRP A 196 -5.23 -8.27 10.40
N PHE A 197 -4.29 -8.98 9.77
CA PHE A 197 -4.06 -8.86 8.33
C PHE A 197 -3.72 -10.22 7.71
N ARG A 198 -3.84 -10.29 6.39
CA ARG A 198 -3.24 -11.34 5.56
C ARG A 198 -2.26 -10.71 4.56
N LEU A 199 -1.27 -11.48 4.15
CA LEU A 199 -0.41 -11.14 3.02
C LEU A 199 -0.92 -11.87 1.78
N ARG A 200 -1.07 -11.15 0.66
CA ARG A 200 -1.32 -11.76 -0.65
C ARG A 200 -0.02 -11.81 -1.44
N PHE A 201 0.42 -13.00 -1.79
CA PHE A 201 1.61 -13.24 -2.60
C PHE A 201 1.20 -13.44 -4.05
N SER A 202 1.85 -12.74 -4.99
CA SER A 202 1.57 -12.79 -6.42
C SER A 202 2.84 -13.08 -7.21
N PHE A 203 2.87 -14.23 -7.87
CA PHE A 203 4.02 -14.70 -8.64
C PHE A 203 3.94 -14.26 -10.10
N ILE A 204 5.05 -13.75 -10.62
CA ILE A 204 5.22 -13.23 -11.97
C ILE A 204 6.53 -13.77 -12.53
N ASN A 205 6.51 -14.17 -13.81
CA ASN A 205 7.72 -14.44 -14.59
C ASN A 205 7.95 -13.27 -15.55
N LEU A 206 9.14 -12.64 -15.48
CA LEU A 206 9.50 -11.48 -16.29
C LEU A 206 10.18 -11.84 -17.63
N ARG A 207 10.34 -13.12 -17.93
CA ARG A 207 10.82 -13.59 -19.24
C ARG A 207 9.77 -13.30 -20.31
N ARG A 208 10.21 -12.89 -21.51
CA ARG A 208 9.29 -12.65 -22.62
C ARG A 208 8.58 -13.95 -23.04
N PRO A 209 7.30 -13.88 -23.44
CA PRO A 209 6.57 -15.05 -23.91
C PRO A 209 7.12 -15.67 -25.20
N ASP A 210 7.79 -14.87 -26.04
CA ASP A 210 8.36 -15.26 -27.34
C ASP A 210 9.81 -15.76 -27.24
N ALA A 211 10.39 -15.76 -26.03
CA ALA A 211 11.76 -16.17 -25.80
C ALA A 211 11.91 -17.69 -25.96
N THR A 212 12.43 -18.12 -27.09
CA THR A 212 12.55 -19.54 -27.48
C THR A 212 13.79 -20.25 -26.93
N SER A 213 14.78 -19.53 -26.37
CA SER A 213 16.05 -20.14 -25.95
C SER A 213 16.12 -20.32 -24.44
N ASN A 214 16.45 -21.51 -23.93
CA ASN A 214 16.61 -21.75 -22.48
C ASN A 214 17.81 -21.00 -21.85
N GLY A 215 18.43 -20.07 -22.56
CA GLY A 215 19.54 -19.28 -22.07
C GLY A 215 19.02 -17.95 -21.57
N GLY A 216 18.85 -17.82 -20.24
CA GLY A 216 18.45 -16.63 -19.49
C GLY A 216 19.33 -15.40 -19.69
N SER A 217 19.48 -14.98 -20.93
CA SER A 217 20.12 -13.75 -21.32
C SER A 217 19.18 -12.59 -21.04
N ASP A 218 19.73 -11.46 -20.58
CA ASP A 218 18.98 -10.23 -20.33
C ASP A 218 18.20 -9.74 -21.58
N ALA A 219 18.60 -10.19 -22.77
CA ALA A 219 17.90 -9.90 -24.03
C ALA A 219 16.47 -10.48 -24.06
N GLU A 220 16.20 -11.54 -23.30
CA GLU A 220 14.91 -12.23 -23.19
C GLU A 220 14.02 -11.69 -22.06
N LEU A 221 14.48 -10.67 -21.32
CA LEU A 221 13.67 -9.96 -20.34
C LEU A 221 12.61 -9.09 -21.02
N LEU A 222 11.41 -9.07 -20.44
CA LEU A 222 10.31 -8.22 -20.90
C LEU A 222 10.67 -6.75 -20.71
N ASN A 223 10.90 -6.04 -21.82
CA ASN A 223 11.20 -4.61 -21.83
C ASN A 223 10.02 -3.74 -22.29
N ARG A 224 8.96 -4.36 -22.82
CA ARG A 224 7.71 -3.73 -23.28
C ARG A 224 6.54 -4.67 -23.00
N GLY A 225 5.35 -4.13 -22.83
CA GLY A 225 4.14 -4.93 -22.63
C GLY A 225 3.84 -5.22 -21.15
N ARG A 226 3.24 -6.39 -20.88
CA ARG A 226 2.76 -6.79 -19.54
C ARG A 226 3.11 -8.25 -19.27
N ALA A 227 3.53 -8.54 -18.04
CA ALA A 227 3.68 -9.90 -17.55
C ALA A 227 2.44 -10.28 -16.72
N PRO A 228 1.80 -11.44 -16.96
CA PRO A 228 0.64 -11.87 -16.18
C PRO A 228 1.06 -12.38 -14.80
N VAL A 229 0.14 -12.30 -13.84
CA VAL A 229 0.27 -13.00 -12.56
C VAL A 229 -0.04 -14.48 -12.79
N LEU A 230 0.92 -15.35 -12.52
CA LEU A 230 0.87 -16.78 -12.84
C LEU A 230 0.30 -17.64 -11.70
N ALA A 231 0.42 -17.16 -10.46
CA ALA A 231 -0.15 -17.80 -9.28
C ALA A 231 -0.31 -16.77 -8.16
N GLN A 232 -1.31 -16.97 -7.31
CA GLN A 232 -1.53 -16.17 -6.10
C GLN A 232 -1.87 -17.08 -4.92
N VAL A 233 -1.46 -16.69 -3.73
CA VAL A 233 -1.84 -17.37 -2.49
C VAL A 233 -1.89 -16.36 -1.34
N PHE A 234 -2.82 -16.55 -0.42
CA PHE A 234 -2.88 -15.78 0.83
C PHE A 234 -2.09 -16.49 1.93
N SER A 235 -1.45 -15.72 2.80
CA SER A 235 -1.01 -16.21 4.09
C SER A 235 -2.19 -16.53 5.01
N GLU A 236 -1.91 -17.23 6.10
CA GLU A 236 -2.77 -17.19 7.27
C GLU A 236 -2.84 -15.77 7.86
N LYS A 237 -3.89 -15.51 8.64
CA LYS A 237 -4.03 -14.23 9.33
C LYS A 237 -2.94 -14.09 10.40
N PHE A 238 -2.35 -12.91 10.51
CA PHE A 238 -1.33 -12.59 11.50
C PHE A 238 -1.66 -11.28 12.20
N GLN A 239 -1.14 -11.13 13.43
CA GLN A 239 -1.44 -9.97 14.26
C GLN A 239 -0.28 -8.97 14.30
N VAL A 240 -0.58 -7.71 14.01
CA VAL A 240 0.33 -6.59 14.26
C VAL A 240 -0.09 -5.94 15.58
N TYR A 241 0.80 -5.96 16.57
CA TYR A 241 0.54 -5.44 17.90
C TYR A 241 1.05 -4.01 18.05
N SER A 242 0.40 -3.21 18.89
CA SER A 242 0.99 -1.99 19.46
C SER A 242 2.29 -2.27 20.22
N ALA A 243 3.11 -1.22 20.36
CA ALA A 243 4.39 -1.30 21.06
C ALA A 243 4.29 -1.89 22.47
N LYS A 244 3.20 -1.59 23.21
CA LYS A 244 2.97 -2.07 24.59
C LYS A 244 2.48 -3.52 24.66
N LYS A 245 1.77 -4.01 23.63
CA LYS A 245 1.14 -5.33 23.62
C LYS A 245 1.95 -6.38 22.86
N PHE A 246 3.08 -5.98 22.26
CA PHE A 246 3.89 -6.87 21.45
C PHE A 246 4.53 -7.96 22.32
N PRO A 247 4.25 -9.26 22.07
CA PRO A 247 4.73 -10.37 22.91
C PRO A 247 6.21 -10.72 22.66
N GLY A 248 6.93 -9.89 21.92
CA GLY A 248 8.29 -10.17 21.50
C GLY A 248 8.39 -10.87 20.14
N VAL A 249 9.62 -10.93 19.64
CA VAL A 249 9.96 -11.54 18.36
C VAL A 249 9.97 -13.06 18.51
N CYS A 250 9.48 -13.80 17.52
CA CYS A 250 9.58 -15.26 17.52
C CYS A 250 11.05 -15.71 17.54
N GLU A 251 11.30 -16.89 18.10
CA GLU A 251 12.56 -17.60 17.89
C GLU A 251 12.76 -17.95 16.41
N SER A 252 14.02 -18.12 16.01
CA SER A 252 14.32 -18.51 14.64
C SER A 252 13.92 -19.97 14.39
N THR A 253 13.00 -20.17 13.46
CA THR A 253 12.53 -21.51 13.06
C THR A 253 13.64 -22.33 12.42
N ALA A 254 13.47 -23.65 12.36
CA ALA A 254 14.39 -24.55 11.65
C ALA A 254 14.58 -24.14 10.18
N LEU A 255 13.50 -23.76 9.49
CA LEU A 255 13.54 -23.29 8.10
C LEU A 255 14.34 -21.98 7.97
N SER A 256 14.12 -21.02 8.87
CA SER A 256 14.86 -19.75 8.87
C SER A 256 16.37 -19.97 9.11
N LYS A 257 16.71 -20.82 10.08
CA LYS A 257 18.09 -21.22 10.37
C LYS A 257 18.73 -21.90 9.15
N CYS A 258 18.02 -22.83 8.52
CA CYS A 258 18.46 -23.57 7.33
C CYS A 258 18.75 -22.63 6.14
N PHE A 259 17.85 -21.69 5.84
CA PHE A 259 18.05 -20.73 4.75
C PHE A 259 19.13 -19.69 5.07
N ALA A 260 19.30 -19.31 6.34
CA ALA A 260 20.37 -18.40 6.72
C ALA A 260 21.77 -18.99 6.48
N VAL A 261 21.96 -20.29 6.74
CA VAL A 261 23.22 -21.00 6.46
C VAL A 261 23.53 -21.03 4.95
N GLN A 262 22.50 -20.98 4.10
CA GLN A 262 22.62 -20.94 2.64
C GLN A 262 22.79 -19.51 2.08
N GLY A 263 23.00 -18.51 2.94
CA GLY A 263 23.32 -17.13 2.54
C GLY A 263 22.13 -16.16 2.51
N VAL A 264 20.91 -16.60 2.85
CA VAL A 264 19.77 -15.70 2.98
C VAL A 264 19.95 -14.84 4.23
N LYS A 265 19.85 -13.52 4.09
CA LYS A 265 20.08 -12.54 5.18
C LYS A 265 18.92 -12.48 6.19
N ILE A 266 18.65 -13.58 6.89
CA ILE A 266 17.64 -13.66 7.95
C ILE A 266 18.31 -13.43 9.30
N PRO A 267 17.85 -12.47 10.14
CA PRO A 267 18.37 -12.31 11.49
C PRO A 267 18.11 -13.56 12.33
N ILE A 268 19.16 -14.25 12.77
CA ILE A 268 19.05 -15.45 13.61
C ILE A 268 19.13 -15.07 15.10
N ARG A 269 18.14 -15.54 15.86
CA ARG A 269 18.08 -15.44 17.32
C ARG A 269 18.32 -16.82 17.91
N LYS A 270 19.20 -16.88 18.91
CA LYS A 270 19.51 -18.10 19.67
C LYS A 270 18.55 -18.21 20.86
N ASP A 271 18.21 -19.44 21.25
CA ASP A 271 17.31 -19.70 22.37
C ASP A 271 17.85 -18.98 23.61
N GLY A 272 16.99 -18.18 24.24
CA GLY A 272 17.27 -17.69 25.58
C GLY A 272 17.31 -18.92 26.47
N GLN A 273 18.48 -19.26 26.97
CA GLN A 273 18.63 -20.20 28.07
C GLN A 273 17.86 -19.60 29.24
N ASP A 274 16.61 -20.00 29.42
CA ASP A 274 15.83 -19.64 30.60
C ASP A 274 16.63 -20.09 31.82
N GLY A 275 17.16 -19.10 32.54
CA GLY A 275 17.78 -19.29 33.83
C GLY A 275 16.76 -19.83 34.81
N LYS A 276 16.62 -21.15 34.88
CA LYS A 276 16.26 -21.83 36.11
C LYS A 276 17.53 -21.92 36.95
N GLY A 277 17.78 -20.87 37.71
CA GLY A 277 18.55 -21.02 38.95
C GLY A 277 17.72 -21.91 39.88
N SER A 278 18.19 -23.12 40.10
CA SER A 278 17.89 -23.91 41.29
C SER A 278 18.68 -23.38 42.48
#